data_AF-A0A956FXT3-F1
#
_entry.id   AF-A0A956FXT3-F1
#
_cell.length_a   1.000
_cell.length_b   1.000
_cell.length_c   1.000
_cell.angle_alpha   90.00
_cell.angle_beta   90.00
_cell.angle_gamma   90.00
#
_symmetry.space_group_name_H-M   'P 1'
#
loop_
_entity.id
_entity.type
_entity.pdbx_description
1 polymer ?
#
loop_
_entity_poly.entity_id
_entity_poly.type
_entity_poly.pdbx_seq_one_letter_code
_entity_poly.pdbx_strand_id
1 'polypeptide(L)'
;AMVRGYKRTVASRYRSLIQEDLENLAHMPYLVSPKIDGEMWFMVFDEGEPFLASPTGRVVSGDIPVLKEAKAAAAKAHGRTIIAGELFAARKGGRPRVGDLAAAMGGEDKAETARIAFVAFDSITGGFRESPERMPEYKDRLESLKKLFDGGKRAQAIKTEAVTGGGDVASLFEKWVAGGKGEGLVIRTADNAIVYKAKPSINIDAAILGYTESSEGPDKVGAVLMGLMREDGQYQVIGSCGNMPGEQRVAFMEQLKEMHVDSNYRHANSKGALYRFVRPEIVIEVKLTDIQSETSSGDRIERMVLDFKGGGWQAVRQFPGASILHPVFVRVRDDKTVNPTDIRVAQVLERCLVDAIDSHAEPLVLPASEIIRREVYVKTVKGVDGVRKLVVWKTNKEGVDPSYPPYVVHFTDYSAGRKDPLKREVRLAPTLTIAQELADGMVSKNIKKGWDKRA
;
A
#
# COMPACT_ATOMS: atom_id res chain seq x y z
N ALA A 1 24.91 1.62 -1.96
CA ALA A 1 24.57 0.40 -2.72
C ALA A 1 24.23 -0.79 -1.81
N MET A 2 25.10 -1.19 -0.89
CA MET A 2 24.91 -2.36 0.00
C MET A 2 23.60 -2.32 0.80
N VAL A 3 23.31 -1.20 1.46
CA VAL A 3 22.07 -0.96 2.23
C VAL A 3 20.80 -1.18 1.39
N ARG A 4 20.74 -0.59 0.19
CA ARG A 4 19.60 -0.75 -0.73
C ARG A 4 19.50 -2.20 -1.26
N GLY A 5 20.65 -2.85 -1.48
CA GLY A 5 20.74 -4.25 -1.88
C GLY A 5 20.10 -5.18 -0.85
N TYR A 6 20.47 -5.04 0.43
CA TYR A 6 19.95 -5.88 1.52
C TYR A 6 18.42 -5.87 1.63
N LYS A 7 17.78 -4.70 1.58
CA LYS A 7 16.32 -4.57 1.59
C LYS A 7 15.68 -5.37 0.43
N ARG A 8 16.28 -5.29 -0.76
CA ARG A 8 15.74 -5.91 -1.98
C ARG A 8 15.94 -7.41 -2.01
N THR A 9 17.01 -7.95 -1.44
CA THR A 9 17.40 -9.36 -1.61
C THR A 9 17.12 -10.22 -0.39
N VAL A 10 17.08 -9.66 0.82
CA VAL A 10 16.89 -10.41 2.07
C VAL A 10 15.50 -10.17 2.66
N ALA A 11 15.17 -8.92 2.99
CA ALA A 11 13.92 -8.60 3.69
C ALA A 11 12.66 -8.83 2.83
N SER A 12 12.76 -8.68 1.52
CA SER A 12 11.64 -8.90 0.57
C SER A 12 11.24 -10.37 0.40
N ARG A 13 12.12 -11.32 0.77
CA ARG A 13 11.92 -12.76 0.57
C ARG A 13 11.18 -13.45 1.72
N TYR A 14 10.84 -12.70 2.77
CA TYR A 14 10.20 -13.27 3.96
C TYR A 14 8.79 -13.74 3.61
N ARG A 15 8.49 -15.00 3.91
CA ARG A 15 7.19 -15.62 3.64
C ARG A 15 6.21 -15.24 4.74
N SER A 16 5.00 -14.82 4.37
CA SER A 16 3.94 -14.58 5.36
C SER A 16 3.44 -15.91 5.93
N LEU A 17 3.19 -15.94 7.23
CA LEU A 17 2.48 -17.00 7.93
C LEU A 17 1.40 -16.36 8.81
N ILE A 18 0.20 -16.93 8.85
CA ILE A 18 -0.82 -16.51 9.81
C ILE A 18 -0.68 -17.32 11.10
N GLN A 19 -1.26 -16.82 12.19
CA GLN A 19 -1.16 -17.45 13.52
C GLN A 19 -1.63 -18.91 13.50
N GLU A 20 -2.71 -19.17 12.77
CA GLU A 20 -3.34 -20.49 12.66
C GLU A 20 -2.45 -21.53 11.96
N ASP A 21 -1.47 -21.10 11.17
CA ASP A 21 -0.53 -21.98 10.47
C ASP A 21 0.76 -22.25 11.25
N LEU A 22 0.96 -21.62 12.42
CA LEU A 22 2.19 -21.80 13.20
C LEU A 22 2.37 -23.25 13.66
N GLU A 23 1.29 -23.91 14.06
CA GLU A 23 1.33 -25.31 14.51
C GLU A 23 1.66 -26.29 13.37
N ASN A 24 1.41 -25.89 12.11
CA ASN A 24 1.69 -26.68 10.91
C ASN A 24 3.16 -26.61 10.47
N LEU A 25 4.00 -25.82 11.16
CA LEU A 25 5.43 -25.76 10.88
C LEU A 25 6.08 -27.12 11.14
N ALA A 26 7.00 -27.50 10.25
CA ALA A 26 7.74 -28.75 10.37
C ALA A 26 8.46 -28.86 11.72
N HIS A 27 8.55 -30.06 12.26
CA HIS A 27 9.27 -30.32 13.51
C HIS A 27 10.79 -30.25 13.29
N MET A 28 11.34 -29.04 13.28
CA MET A 28 12.75 -28.75 13.09
C MET A 28 13.19 -27.53 13.93
N PRO A 29 14.50 -27.27 14.09
CA PRO A 29 14.96 -26.13 14.88
C PRO A 29 14.70 -24.79 14.18
N TYR A 30 14.24 -23.81 14.97
CA TYR A 30 13.97 -22.44 14.55
C TYR A 30 14.67 -21.42 15.46
N LEU A 31 15.03 -20.28 14.89
CA LEU A 31 15.44 -19.07 15.60
C LEU A 31 14.34 -18.03 15.47
N VAL A 32 13.70 -17.71 16.59
CA VAL A 32 12.47 -16.90 16.63
C VAL A 32 12.74 -15.58 17.35
N SER A 33 12.46 -14.48 16.67
CA SER A 33 12.61 -13.11 17.20
C SER A 33 11.28 -12.36 17.16
N PRO A 34 11.02 -11.41 18.08
CA PRO A 34 9.86 -10.56 17.96
C PRO A 34 10.00 -9.66 16.73
N LYS A 35 8.91 -9.46 15.99
CA LYS A 35 8.85 -8.43 14.95
C LYS A 35 8.59 -7.08 15.63
N ILE A 36 9.59 -6.21 15.58
CA ILE A 36 9.49 -4.84 16.05
C ILE A 36 8.78 -4.00 14.98
N ASP A 37 7.88 -3.11 15.42
CA ASP A 37 7.11 -2.21 14.56
C ASP A 37 7.78 -0.83 14.57
N GLY A 38 8.72 -0.66 13.65
CA GLY A 38 9.48 0.57 13.45
C GLY A 38 9.81 0.74 11.97
N GLU A 39 10.99 1.27 11.69
CA GLU A 39 11.55 1.31 10.36
C GLU A 39 12.87 0.54 10.30
N MET A 40 13.12 -0.17 9.19
CA MET A 40 14.43 -0.78 8.94
C MET A 40 15.48 0.30 8.65
N TRP A 41 16.51 0.36 9.48
CA TRP A 41 17.66 1.26 9.36
C TRP A 41 18.96 0.48 9.52
N PHE A 42 20.08 1.13 9.18
CA PHE A 42 21.40 0.55 9.24
C PHE A 42 22.28 1.36 10.17
N MET A 43 22.80 0.72 11.22
CA MET A 43 23.85 1.31 12.05
C MET A 43 25.18 1.09 11.34
N VAL A 44 25.87 2.17 11.05
CA VAL A 44 27.18 2.16 10.40
C VAL A 44 28.22 2.67 11.39
N PHE A 45 29.27 1.87 11.58
CA PHE A 45 30.48 2.30 12.27
C PHE A 45 31.55 2.51 11.21
N ASP A 46 32.04 3.74 11.10
CA ASP A 46 33.11 4.12 10.17
C ASP A 46 34.09 5.00 10.92
N GLU A 47 35.37 4.65 10.90
CA GLU A 47 36.44 5.37 11.63
C GLU A 47 36.13 5.64 13.13
N GLY A 48 35.37 4.74 13.76
CA GLY A 48 34.99 4.84 15.17
C GLY A 48 33.77 5.73 15.46
N GLU A 49 33.17 6.35 14.45
CA GLU A 49 31.96 7.16 14.61
C GLU A 49 30.70 6.40 14.14
N PRO A 50 29.64 6.35 14.96
CA PRO A 50 28.37 5.74 14.59
C PRO A 50 27.45 6.73 13.86
N PHE A 51 26.78 6.25 12.82
CA PHE A 51 25.62 6.94 12.23
C PHE A 51 24.57 5.94 11.75
N LEU A 52 23.34 6.42 11.60
CA LEU A 52 22.20 5.64 11.12
C LEU A 52 21.89 6.03 9.67
N ALA A 53 21.72 5.04 8.80
CA ALA A 53 21.35 5.24 7.40
C ALA A 53 20.08 4.47 7.05
N SER A 54 19.16 5.11 6.33
CA SER A 54 17.94 4.45 5.85
C SER A 54 18.11 3.88 4.44
N PRO A 55 17.29 2.89 4.02
CA PRO A 55 17.27 2.39 2.64
C PRO A 55 17.04 3.47 1.58
N THR A 56 16.34 4.54 1.94
CA THR A 56 15.96 5.65 1.06
C THR A 56 17.04 6.74 0.96
N GLY A 57 18.10 6.66 1.78
CA GLY A 57 19.24 7.59 1.75
C GLY A 57 19.21 8.68 2.82
N ARG A 58 18.19 8.74 3.68
CA ARG A 58 18.22 9.56 4.90
C ARG A 58 19.34 9.09 5.83
N VAL A 59 20.03 10.04 6.46
CA VAL A 59 21.11 9.81 7.43
C VAL A 59 20.77 10.54 8.72
N VAL A 60 21.03 9.88 9.84
CA VAL A 60 20.96 10.46 11.19
C VAL A 60 22.34 10.34 11.82
N SER A 61 22.94 11.47 12.18
CA SER A 61 24.25 11.59 12.81
C SER A 61 24.20 12.64 13.93
N GLY A 62 25.28 12.73 14.70
CA GLY A 62 25.41 13.72 15.79
C GLY A 62 25.01 13.18 17.17
N ASP A 63 24.68 14.09 18.07
CA ASP A 63 24.65 13.87 19.52
C ASP A 63 23.31 13.35 20.08
N ILE A 64 22.68 12.39 19.40
CA ILE A 64 21.44 11.78 19.90
C ILE A 64 21.71 10.58 20.81
N PRO A 65 20.83 10.28 21.79
CA PRO A 65 21.10 9.26 22.81
C PRO A 65 21.44 7.86 22.29
N VAL A 66 20.78 7.41 21.21
CA VAL A 66 21.07 6.09 20.61
C VAL A 66 22.47 6.03 19.97
N LEU A 67 22.94 7.12 19.35
CA LEU A 67 24.28 7.19 18.74
C LEU A 67 25.37 7.35 19.80
N LYS A 68 25.11 8.14 20.86
CA LYS A 68 26.01 8.22 22.02
C LYS A 68 26.27 6.86 22.64
N GLU A 69 25.21 6.06 22.77
CA GLU A 69 25.34 4.68 23.26
C GLU A 69 26.07 3.78 22.24
N ALA A 70 25.74 3.90 20.95
CA ALA A 70 26.38 3.15 19.88
C ALA A 70 27.90 3.45 19.76
N LYS A 71 28.39 4.59 20.24
CA LYS A 71 29.82 4.92 20.25
C LYS A 71 30.64 3.92 21.08
N ALA A 72 30.07 3.39 22.16
CA ALA A 72 30.71 2.33 22.94
C ALA A 72 30.80 1.00 22.16
N ALA A 73 29.82 0.73 21.29
CA ALA A 73 29.83 -0.42 20.39
C ALA A 73 30.83 -0.22 19.23
N ALA A 74 31.02 1.02 18.74
CA ALA A 74 31.99 1.33 17.68
C ALA A 74 33.42 0.93 18.06
N ALA A 75 33.82 1.12 19.33
CA ALA A 75 35.14 0.70 19.82
C ALA A 75 35.34 -0.83 19.86
N LYS A 76 34.23 -1.59 19.84
CA LYS A 76 34.21 -3.06 19.80
C LYS A 76 34.04 -3.59 18.37
N ALA A 77 33.81 -2.73 17.38
CA ALA A 77 33.49 -3.14 16.01
C ALA A 77 34.75 -3.52 15.21
N HIS A 78 34.60 -4.44 14.26
CA HIS A 78 35.65 -4.81 13.32
C HIS A 78 35.67 -3.85 12.12
N GLY A 79 36.69 -2.99 12.04
CA GLY A 79 36.86 -2.04 10.92
C GLY A 79 35.57 -1.29 10.58
N ARG A 80 35.29 -1.14 9.28
CA ARG A 80 33.99 -0.64 8.84
C ARG A 80 32.92 -1.72 9.04
N THR A 81 31.95 -1.45 9.90
CA THR A 81 30.87 -2.39 10.23
C THR A 81 29.51 -1.81 9.86
N ILE A 82 28.65 -2.62 9.22
CA ILE A 82 27.29 -2.23 8.83
C ILE A 82 26.31 -3.26 9.35
N ILE A 83 25.44 -2.82 10.25
CA ILE A 83 24.46 -3.64 10.95
C ILE A 83 23.06 -3.28 10.49
N ALA A 84 22.27 -4.27 10.09
CA ALA A 84 20.85 -4.09 9.83
C ALA A 84 20.07 -4.20 11.14
N GLY A 85 19.13 -3.29 11.35
CA GLY A 85 18.27 -3.30 12.52
C GLY A 85 16.97 -2.54 12.31
N GLU A 86 16.13 -2.58 13.33
CA GLU A 86 14.91 -1.81 13.39
C GLU A 86 15.16 -0.57 14.25
N LEU A 87 14.93 0.62 13.70
CA LEU A 87 14.82 1.87 14.44
C LEU A 87 13.37 2.06 14.86
N PHE A 88 13.11 2.42 16.11
CA PHE A 88 11.76 2.60 16.62
C PHE A 88 11.75 3.62 17.77
N ALA A 89 10.56 4.14 18.09
CA ALA A 89 10.36 4.96 19.26
C ALA A 89 9.86 4.11 20.44
N ALA A 90 10.62 4.09 21.53
CA ALA A 90 10.21 3.45 22.76
C ALA A 90 8.96 4.12 23.36
N ARG A 91 8.10 3.31 23.99
CA ARG A 91 6.89 3.76 24.69
C ARG A 91 6.99 3.38 26.16
N LYS A 92 6.32 4.17 27.02
CA LYS A 92 6.18 3.85 28.46
C LYS A 92 5.27 2.64 28.70
N GLY A 93 4.42 2.27 27.73
CA GLY A 93 3.56 1.10 27.77
C GLY A 93 3.13 0.65 26.37
N GLY A 94 2.87 -0.65 26.22
CA GLY A 94 2.54 -1.28 24.94
C GLY A 94 3.74 -1.37 23.97
N ARG A 95 3.53 -2.05 22.84
CA ARG A 95 4.54 -2.14 21.78
C ARG A 95 4.73 -0.80 21.02
N PRO A 96 5.93 -0.57 20.45
CA PRO A 96 6.14 0.50 19.48
C PRO A 96 5.20 0.39 18.28
N ARG A 97 4.95 1.51 17.61
CA ARG A 97 4.31 1.62 16.29
C ARG A 97 5.19 2.44 15.36
N VAL A 98 5.19 2.14 14.06
CA VAL A 98 5.93 2.92 13.06
C VAL A 98 5.62 4.43 13.13
N GLY A 99 4.36 4.81 13.37
CA GLY A 99 3.96 6.21 13.53
C GLY A 99 4.60 6.92 14.73
N ASP A 100 4.93 6.18 15.81
CA ASP A 100 5.64 6.76 16.96
C ASP A 100 7.06 7.21 16.58
N LEU A 101 7.72 6.49 15.66
CA LEU A 101 9.06 6.86 15.19
C LEU A 101 9.01 8.14 14.35
N ALA A 102 8.06 8.23 13.41
CA ALA A 102 7.87 9.42 12.60
C ALA A 102 7.65 10.66 13.48
N ALA A 103 6.81 10.54 14.51
CA ALA A 103 6.61 11.61 15.49
C ALA A 103 7.88 11.94 16.29
N ALA A 104 8.62 10.93 16.76
CA ALA A 104 9.83 11.14 17.55
C ALA A 104 11.00 11.76 16.76
N MET A 105 11.05 11.55 15.44
CA MET A 105 12.07 12.13 14.55
C MET A 105 11.67 13.50 14.00
N GLY A 106 10.38 13.85 14.00
CA GLY A 106 9.87 15.10 13.47
C GLY A 106 10.02 16.29 14.43
N GLY A 107 9.84 17.51 13.90
CA GLY A 107 9.75 18.72 14.71
C GLY A 107 11.09 19.40 15.04
N GLU A 108 12.18 19.03 14.35
CA GLU A 108 13.51 19.64 14.49
C GLU A 108 13.95 19.71 15.97
N ASP A 109 14.04 20.89 16.56
CA ASP A 109 14.41 21.09 17.97
C ASP A 109 13.44 20.44 18.97
N LYS A 110 12.22 20.11 18.54
CA LYS A 110 11.20 19.42 19.34
C LYS A 110 11.24 17.90 19.19
N ALA A 111 12.16 17.36 18.40
CA ALA A 111 12.26 15.91 18.18
C ALA A 111 12.51 15.18 19.51
N GLU A 112 11.68 14.18 19.80
CA GLU A 112 11.80 13.35 21.01
C GLU A 112 12.89 12.27 20.85
N THR A 113 14.11 12.69 20.51
CA THR A 113 15.25 11.80 20.23
C THR A 113 15.59 10.87 21.40
N ALA A 114 15.20 11.25 22.62
CA ALA A 114 15.30 10.42 23.83
C ALA A 114 14.38 9.19 23.84
N ARG A 115 13.46 9.04 22.88
CA ARG A 115 12.66 7.82 22.69
C ARG A 115 13.22 6.91 21.60
N ILE A 116 14.11 7.41 20.75
CA ILE A 116 14.65 6.63 19.64
C ILE A 116 15.55 5.52 20.19
N ALA A 117 15.30 4.31 19.71
CA ALA A 117 16.05 3.09 20.02
C ALA A 117 16.25 2.27 18.74
N PHE A 118 17.29 1.45 18.74
CA PHE A 118 17.72 0.60 17.63
C PHE A 118 17.90 -0.83 18.13
N VAL A 119 17.34 -1.79 17.38
CA VAL A 119 17.55 -3.22 17.65
C VAL A 119 18.16 -3.88 16.42
N ALA A 120 19.43 -4.27 16.55
CA ALA A 120 20.22 -4.94 15.55
C ALA A 120 19.75 -6.39 15.35
N PHE A 121 19.41 -6.78 14.12
CA PHE A 121 18.96 -8.14 13.82
C PHE A 121 19.84 -8.88 12.81
N ASP A 122 20.73 -8.22 12.07
CA ASP A 122 21.65 -8.86 11.13
C ASP A 122 22.95 -8.06 10.93
N SER A 123 24.04 -8.73 10.55
CA SER A 123 25.29 -8.09 10.14
C SER A 123 25.47 -8.21 8.62
N ILE A 124 25.68 -7.09 7.94
CA ILE A 124 25.97 -7.08 6.49
C ILE A 124 27.47 -7.22 6.25
N THR A 125 28.26 -6.50 7.04
CA THR A 125 29.73 -6.56 7.01
C THR A 125 30.27 -6.20 8.39
N GLY A 126 31.39 -6.82 8.77
CA GLY A 126 31.97 -6.68 10.10
C GLY A 126 31.09 -7.29 11.20
N GLY A 127 31.17 -6.72 12.38
CA GLY A 127 30.57 -7.24 13.60
C GLY A 127 31.45 -6.93 14.80
N PHE A 128 31.36 -7.76 15.85
CA PHE A 128 32.29 -7.72 16.97
C PHE A 128 33.72 -8.03 16.50
N ARG A 129 34.71 -7.28 16.97
CA ARG A 129 36.12 -7.33 16.51
C ARG A 129 36.79 -8.70 16.59
N GLU A 130 36.33 -9.56 17.50
CA GLU A 130 36.85 -10.93 17.70
C GLU A 130 36.02 -11.99 16.95
N SER A 131 34.97 -11.58 16.23
CA SER A 131 34.24 -12.50 15.35
C SER A 131 35.04 -12.77 14.07
N PRO A 132 34.85 -13.94 13.44
CA PRO A 132 35.41 -14.21 12.12
C PRO A 132 34.95 -13.16 11.10
N GLU A 133 35.81 -12.82 10.13
CA GLU A 133 35.48 -11.85 9.07
C GLU A 133 34.24 -12.26 8.26
N ARG A 134 34.02 -13.56 8.10
CA ARG A 134 32.86 -14.12 7.38
C ARG A 134 32.03 -14.99 8.31
N MET A 135 30.77 -14.61 8.47
CA MET A 135 29.77 -15.33 9.28
C MET A 135 28.59 -15.75 8.39
N PRO A 136 28.69 -16.90 7.68
CA PRO A 136 27.65 -17.34 6.75
C PRO A 136 26.35 -17.72 7.48
N GLU A 137 26.46 -18.27 8.68
CA GLU A 137 25.33 -18.67 9.49
C GLU A 137 24.72 -17.49 10.24
N TYR A 138 23.38 -17.43 10.29
CA TYR A 138 22.68 -16.38 11.02
C TYR A 138 22.99 -16.40 12.52
N LYS A 139 23.14 -17.60 13.10
CA LYS A 139 23.46 -17.77 14.52
C LYS A 139 24.78 -17.09 14.88
N ASP A 140 25.80 -17.22 14.05
CA ASP A 140 27.12 -16.60 14.28
C ASP A 140 27.03 -15.08 14.21
N ARG A 141 26.29 -14.55 13.23
CA ARG A 141 26.00 -13.11 13.14
C ARG A 141 25.27 -12.61 14.37
N LEU A 142 24.24 -13.32 14.82
CA LEU A 142 23.49 -12.95 16.02
C LEU A 142 24.36 -12.93 17.28
N GLU A 143 25.23 -13.93 17.48
CA GLU A 143 26.16 -13.94 18.61
C GLU A 143 27.18 -12.79 18.54
N SER A 144 27.65 -12.46 17.33
CA SER A 144 28.49 -11.26 17.11
C SER A 144 27.75 -9.97 17.50
N LEU A 145 26.48 -9.83 17.11
CA LEU A 145 25.66 -8.67 17.48
C LEU A 145 25.44 -8.57 18.99
N LYS A 146 25.16 -9.69 19.67
CA LYS A 146 24.99 -9.72 21.13
C LYS A 146 26.22 -9.18 21.85
N LYS A 147 27.43 -9.61 21.43
CA LYS A 147 28.69 -9.10 21.99
C LYS A 147 28.94 -7.63 21.66
N LEU A 148 28.63 -7.23 20.43
CA LEU A 148 28.84 -5.86 19.95
C LEU A 148 27.99 -4.85 20.73
N PHE A 149 26.71 -5.17 20.96
CA PHE A 149 25.74 -4.32 21.65
C PHE A 149 25.54 -4.68 23.12
N ASP A 150 26.45 -5.46 23.71
CA ASP A 150 26.36 -5.85 25.12
C ASP A 150 26.40 -4.62 26.04
N GLY A 151 25.49 -4.62 27.03
CA GLY A 151 25.25 -3.51 27.96
C GLY A 151 24.42 -2.35 27.41
N GLY A 152 24.00 -2.39 26.15
CA GLY A 152 23.16 -1.36 25.53
C GLY A 152 21.74 -1.32 26.12
N LYS A 153 21.18 -0.12 26.22
CA LYS A 153 19.77 0.14 26.59
C LYS A 153 18.96 0.62 25.39
N ARG A 154 19.55 1.45 24.54
CA ARG A 154 18.94 2.06 23.35
C ARG A 154 19.40 1.40 22.07
N ALA A 155 20.59 0.83 22.01
CA ALA A 155 21.11 0.07 20.89
C ALA A 155 21.39 -1.36 21.37
N GLN A 156 20.58 -2.33 20.96
CA GLN A 156 20.65 -3.71 21.47
C GLN A 156 20.64 -4.72 20.32
N ALA A 157 21.13 -5.94 20.55
CA ALA A 157 20.85 -7.06 19.66
C ALA A 157 19.41 -7.55 19.83
N ILE A 158 18.79 -8.01 18.74
CA ILE A 158 17.44 -8.56 18.77
C ILE A 158 17.38 -9.76 19.71
N LYS A 159 16.33 -9.79 20.54
CA LYS A 159 16.06 -10.97 21.36
C LYS A 159 15.64 -12.11 20.44
N THR A 160 16.32 -13.25 20.53
CA THR A 160 15.98 -14.45 19.77
C THR A 160 15.96 -15.66 20.70
N GLU A 161 14.89 -16.45 20.63
CA GLU A 161 14.78 -17.74 21.32
C GLU A 161 14.93 -18.88 20.29
N ALA A 162 15.68 -19.93 20.66
CA ALA A 162 15.85 -21.12 19.84
C ALA A 162 14.83 -22.17 20.29
N VAL A 163 14.02 -22.68 19.37
CA VAL A 163 12.91 -23.60 19.66
C VAL A 163 12.81 -24.71 18.60
N THR A 164 12.02 -25.76 18.86
CA THR A 164 11.84 -26.86 17.90
C THR A 164 10.36 -27.09 17.58
N GLY A 165 9.99 -26.96 16.31
CA GLY A 165 8.62 -27.21 15.83
C GLY A 165 7.61 -26.10 16.08
N GLY A 166 6.42 -26.27 15.49
CA GLY A 166 5.36 -25.27 15.47
C GLY A 166 4.75 -24.93 16.83
N GLY A 167 4.60 -25.91 17.73
CA GLY A 167 4.00 -25.68 19.06
C GLY A 167 4.79 -24.71 19.94
N ASP A 168 6.11 -24.81 19.95
CA ASP A 168 6.97 -23.87 20.68
C ASP A 168 6.93 -22.47 20.06
N VAL A 169 6.90 -22.39 18.71
CA VAL A 169 6.77 -21.13 17.98
C VAL A 169 5.43 -20.45 18.31
N ALA A 170 4.33 -21.21 18.36
CA ALA A 170 3.01 -20.72 18.75
C ALA A 170 3.01 -20.20 20.21
N SER A 171 3.70 -20.89 21.11
CA SER A 171 3.87 -20.44 22.51
C SER A 171 4.62 -19.10 22.60
N LEU A 172 5.64 -18.88 21.76
CA LEU A 172 6.31 -17.58 21.66
C LEU A 172 5.42 -16.50 21.07
N PHE A 173 4.56 -16.87 20.11
CA PHE A 173 3.60 -15.95 19.51
C PHE A 173 2.62 -15.44 20.57
N GLU A 174 2.03 -16.31 21.38
CA GLU A 174 1.15 -15.90 22.49
C GLU A 174 1.90 -15.00 23.49
N LYS A 175 3.10 -15.42 23.92
CA LYS A 175 3.90 -14.70 24.91
C LYS A 175 4.31 -13.28 24.47
N TRP A 176 4.67 -13.10 23.19
CA TRP A 176 5.23 -11.84 22.70
C TRP A 176 4.21 -10.99 21.93
N VAL A 177 3.29 -11.61 21.21
CA VAL A 177 2.35 -10.91 20.33
C VAL A 177 1.02 -10.70 21.03
N ALA A 178 0.38 -11.77 21.53
CA ALA A 178 -0.90 -11.64 22.25
C ALA A 178 -0.75 -10.85 23.55
N GLY A 179 0.40 -10.97 24.23
CA GLY A 179 0.78 -10.12 25.36
C GLY A 179 1.10 -8.64 25.01
N GLY A 180 0.92 -8.22 23.75
CA GLY A 180 1.05 -6.83 23.31
C GLY A 180 2.48 -6.28 23.22
N LYS A 181 3.50 -7.14 23.20
CA LYS A 181 4.93 -6.76 23.22
C LYS A 181 5.58 -6.68 21.84
N GLY A 182 5.01 -7.31 20.83
CA GLY A 182 5.51 -7.33 19.45
C GLY A 182 4.38 -7.28 18.41
N GLU A 183 4.70 -6.87 17.19
CA GLU A 183 3.75 -6.86 16.06
C GLU A 183 3.43 -8.27 15.55
N GLY A 184 4.37 -9.19 15.79
CA GLY A 184 4.42 -10.51 15.22
C GLY A 184 5.74 -11.20 15.58
N LEU A 185 6.10 -12.22 14.81
CA LEU A 185 7.37 -12.93 14.90
C LEU A 185 8.12 -12.89 13.57
N VAL A 186 9.45 -12.95 13.65
CA VAL A 186 10.34 -13.34 12.56
C VAL A 186 10.89 -14.73 12.92
N ILE A 187 10.58 -15.73 12.11
CA ILE A 187 10.92 -17.13 12.35
C ILE A 187 11.91 -17.55 11.27
N ARG A 188 13.12 -17.93 11.66
CA ARG A 188 14.16 -18.41 10.75
C ARG A 188 14.35 -19.89 10.93
N THR A 189 14.39 -20.67 9.84
CA THR A 189 14.91 -22.03 9.91
C THR A 189 16.37 -21.99 10.38
N ALA A 190 16.85 -23.03 11.06
CA ALA A 190 18.22 -23.03 11.60
C ALA A 190 19.32 -22.88 10.53
N ASP A 191 19.09 -23.41 9.32
CA ASP A 191 19.93 -23.22 8.14
C ASP A 191 19.73 -21.86 7.44
N ASN A 192 18.82 -21.03 7.98
CA ASN A 192 18.41 -19.73 7.48
C ASN A 192 17.96 -19.74 5.99
N ALA A 193 17.55 -20.91 5.48
CA ALA A 193 17.05 -21.08 4.12
C ALA A 193 15.67 -20.42 3.92
N ILE A 194 14.83 -20.43 4.97
CA ILE A 194 13.51 -19.81 4.94
C ILE A 194 13.35 -18.89 6.15
N VAL A 195 12.84 -17.69 5.89
CA VAL A 195 12.43 -16.74 6.92
C VAL A 195 10.94 -16.50 6.76
N TYR A 196 10.18 -16.75 7.82
CA TYR A 196 8.76 -16.44 7.91
C TYR A 196 8.55 -15.17 8.73
N LYS A 197 7.52 -14.41 8.37
CA LYS A 197 6.94 -13.36 9.20
C LYS A 197 5.54 -13.81 9.62
N ALA A 198 5.33 -13.97 10.92
CA ALA A 198 4.03 -14.32 11.47
C ALA A 198 3.39 -13.09 12.12
N LYS A 199 2.17 -12.73 11.73
CA LYS A 199 1.42 -11.61 12.31
C LYS A 199 0.03 -12.08 12.73
N PRO A 200 -0.62 -11.44 13.72
CA PRO A 200 -2.02 -11.70 14.02
C PRO A 200 -2.86 -11.38 12.79
N SER A 201 -3.81 -12.25 12.49
CA SER A 201 -4.82 -11.97 11.49
C SER A 201 -5.61 -10.71 11.88
N ILE A 202 -6.11 -9.99 10.88
CA ILE A 202 -6.91 -8.78 11.07
C ILE A 202 -8.29 -9.08 10.51
N ASN A 203 -9.32 -8.98 11.33
CA ASN A 203 -10.69 -9.01 10.83
C ASN A 203 -11.18 -7.57 10.67
N ILE A 204 -11.77 -7.28 9.52
CA ILE A 204 -12.45 -6.02 9.27
C ILE A 204 -13.90 -6.32 8.90
N ASP A 205 -14.81 -5.53 9.45
CA ASP A 205 -16.19 -5.48 9.02
C ASP A 205 -16.37 -4.34 8.02
N ALA A 206 -16.79 -4.68 6.80
CA ALA A 206 -16.91 -3.73 5.70
C ALA A 206 -18.25 -3.88 4.95
N ALA A 207 -18.74 -2.77 4.39
CA ALA A 207 -19.88 -2.81 3.49
C ALA A 207 -19.47 -3.28 2.09
N ILE A 208 -20.33 -4.07 1.45
CA ILE A 208 -20.23 -4.34 0.01
C ILE A 208 -20.72 -3.10 -0.75
N LEU A 209 -19.86 -2.53 -1.59
CA LEU A 209 -20.17 -1.38 -2.45
C LEU A 209 -20.52 -1.78 -3.88
N GLY A 210 -20.04 -2.94 -4.32
CA GLY A 210 -20.25 -3.45 -5.67
C GLY A 210 -19.60 -4.80 -5.90
N TYR A 211 -19.77 -5.37 -7.08
CA TYR A 211 -19.19 -6.67 -7.43
C TYR A 211 -18.80 -6.77 -8.91
N THR A 212 -17.90 -7.69 -9.25
CA THR A 212 -17.66 -8.12 -10.63
C THR A 212 -18.27 -9.50 -10.88
N GLU A 213 -18.65 -9.80 -12.10
CA GLU A 213 -18.95 -11.19 -12.51
C GLU A 213 -17.66 -12.04 -12.53
N SER A 214 -17.80 -13.35 -12.32
CA SER A 214 -16.70 -14.30 -12.41
C SER A 214 -16.33 -14.58 -13.85
N SER A 215 -15.05 -14.84 -14.12
CA SER A 215 -14.60 -15.36 -15.41
C SER A 215 -15.04 -16.82 -15.65
N GLU A 216 -15.45 -17.52 -14.60
CA GLU A 216 -15.93 -18.91 -14.68
C GLU A 216 -17.41 -19.02 -15.06
N GLY A 217 -18.18 -17.94 -14.96
CA GLY A 217 -19.61 -17.92 -15.26
C GLY A 217 -20.32 -16.66 -14.75
N PRO A 218 -21.35 -16.18 -15.46
CA PRO A 218 -22.11 -14.98 -15.09
C PRO A 218 -23.04 -15.19 -13.87
N ASP A 219 -23.22 -16.43 -13.45
CA ASP A 219 -23.98 -16.88 -12.27
C ASP A 219 -23.21 -16.73 -10.95
N LYS A 220 -21.94 -16.29 -11.00
CA LYS A 220 -21.05 -16.19 -9.84
C LYS A 220 -20.42 -14.81 -9.73
N VAL A 221 -20.33 -14.32 -8.50
CA VAL A 221 -19.49 -13.15 -8.20
C VAL A 221 -18.00 -13.54 -8.33
N GLY A 222 -17.24 -12.72 -9.05
CA GLY A 222 -15.78 -12.80 -9.16
C GLY A 222 -15.08 -12.18 -7.95
N ALA A 223 -15.49 -10.97 -7.57
CA ALA A 223 -15.02 -10.27 -6.37
C ALA A 223 -16.05 -9.22 -5.92
N VAL A 224 -16.02 -8.87 -4.63
CA VAL A 224 -16.78 -7.76 -4.05
C VAL A 224 -15.85 -6.58 -3.75
N LEU A 225 -16.29 -5.36 -4.06
CA LEU A 225 -15.64 -4.11 -3.68
C LEU A 225 -16.12 -3.72 -2.28
N MET A 226 -15.19 -3.34 -1.40
CA MET A 226 -15.47 -3.10 0.00
C MET A 226 -15.16 -1.64 0.38
N GLY A 227 -15.98 -1.11 1.30
CA GLY A 227 -15.79 0.20 1.88
C GLY A 227 -16.03 0.24 3.38
N LEU A 228 -15.37 1.18 4.05
CA LEU A 228 -15.60 1.54 5.44
C LEU A 228 -16.25 2.91 5.51
N MET A 229 -17.03 3.16 6.56
CA MET A 229 -17.74 4.42 6.74
C MET A 229 -16.92 5.39 7.59
N ARG A 230 -16.74 6.61 7.11
CA ARG A 230 -16.19 7.76 7.84
C ARG A 230 -17.24 8.30 8.82
N GLU A 231 -16.82 9.10 9.80
CA GLU A 231 -17.75 9.64 10.82
C GLU A 231 -18.88 10.48 10.23
N ASP A 232 -18.63 11.13 9.09
CA ASP A 232 -19.58 11.95 8.34
C ASP A 232 -20.55 11.13 7.45
N GLY A 233 -20.47 9.80 7.48
CA GLY A 233 -21.31 8.90 6.70
C GLY A 233 -20.82 8.62 5.27
N GLN A 234 -19.73 9.25 4.81
CA GLN A 234 -19.11 8.91 3.54
C GLN A 234 -18.40 7.55 3.61
N TYR A 235 -18.27 6.87 2.48
CA TYR A 235 -17.64 5.55 2.38
C TYR A 235 -16.26 5.67 1.74
N GLN A 236 -15.23 5.07 2.33
CA GLN A 236 -13.91 5.01 1.74
C GLN A 236 -13.58 3.60 1.28
N VAL A 237 -13.22 3.46 0.00
CA VAL A 237 -12.87 2.18 -0.61
C VAL A 237 -11.58 1.64 -0.01
N ILE A 238 -11.57 0.40 0.49
CA ILE A 238 -10.38 -0.22 1.09
C ILE A 238 -9.73 -1.31 0.22
N GLY A 239 -10.46 -1.79 -0.78
CA GLY A 239 -10.02 -2.83 -1.69
C GLY A 239 -11.15 -3.80 -2.05
N SER A 240 -10.79 -4.96 -2.56
CA SER A 240 -11.76 -5.97 -3.01
C SER A 240 -11.44 -7.36 -2.48
N CYS A 241 -12.47 -8.14 -2.15
CA CYS A 241 -12.33 -9.54 -1.76
C CYS A 241 -12.80 -10.46 -2.89
N GLY A 242 -11.87 -11.26 -3.42
CA GLY A 242 -12.16 -12.32 -4.38
C GLY A 242 -11.97 -13.73 -3.82
N ASN A 243 -11.40 -13.90 -2.63
CA ASN A 243 -11.19 -15.21 -2.02
C ASN A 243 -12.39 -15.56 -1.12
N MET A 244 -13.29 -16.41 -1.62
CA MET A 244 -14.50 -16.84 -0.95
C MET A 244 -14.96 -18.22 -1.45
N PRO A 245 -15.71 -18.99 -0.65
CA PRO A 245 -16.28 -20.27 -1.07
C PRO A 245 -17.16 -20.16 -2.33
N GLY A 246 -17.21 -21.22 -3.13
CA GLY A 246 -17.99 -21.25 -4.37
C GLY A 246 -19.48 -21.00 -4.16
N GLU A 247 -20.06 -21.60 -3.12
CA GLU A 247 -21.47 -21.41 -2.73
C GLU A 247 -21.76 -19.94 -2.40
N GLN A 248 -20.84 -19.29 -1.67
CA GLN A 248 -20.99 -17.87 -1.32
C GLN A 248 -20.99 -16.98 -2.57
N ARG A 249 -20.23 -17.33 -3.62
CA ARG A 249 -20.22 -16.56 -4.88
C ARG A 249 -21.57 -16.58 -5.58
N VAL A 250 -22.28 -17.71 -5.50
CA VAL A 250 -23.62 -17.90 -6.08
C VAL A 250 -24.64 -17.14 -5.24
N ALA A 251 -24.61 -17.31 -3.92
CA ALA A 251 -25.49 -16.59 -3.00
C ALA A 251 -25.38 -15.06 -3.15
N PHE A 252 -24.14 -14.53 -3.24
CA PHE A 252 -23.95 -13.12 -3.51
C PHE A 252 -24.42 -12.70 -4.90
N MET A 253 -24.35 -13.54 -5.93
CA MET A 253 -24.87 -13.17 -7.24
C MET A 253 -26.39 -12.99 -7.18
N GLU A 254 -27.11 -13.93 -6.57
CA GLU A 254 -28.56 -13.88 -6.41
C GLU A 254 -29.00 -12.63 -5.65
N GLN A 255 -28.29 -12.29 -4.56
CA GLN A 255 -28.62 -11.14 -3.73
C GLN A 255 -28.22 -9.80 -4.37
N LEU A 256 -26.98 -9.66 -4.82
CA LEU A 256 -26.41 -8.37 -5.25
C LEU A 256 -26.95 -7.88 -6.58
N LYS A 257 -27.42 -8.78 -7.45
CA LYS A 257 -27.95 -8.41 -8.77
C LYS A 257 -29.22 -7.55 -8.67
N GLU A 258 -30.05 -7.80 -7.66
CA GLU A 258 -31.27 -7.02 -7.37
C GLU A 258 -30.99 -5.71 -6.62
N MET A 259 -29.74 -5.47 -6.24
CA MET A 259 -29.32 -4.30 -5.48
C MET A 259 -28.64 -3.22 -6.32
N HIS A 260 -28.61 -3.36 -7.65
CA HIS A 260 -27.93 -2.43 -8.54
C HIS A 260 -28.42 -1.00 -8.37
N VAL A 261 -27.45 -0.08 -8.41
CA VAL A 261 -27.67 1.37 -8.37
C VAL A 261 -26.66 2.06 -9.27
N ASP A 262 -27.03 3.25 -9.72
CA ASP A 262 -26.15 4.06 -10.54
C ASP A 262 -24.96 4.59 -9.73
N SER A 263 -23.84 4.77 -10.43
CA SER A 263 -22.62 5.35 -9.90
C SER A 263 -21.95 6.22 -10.95
N ASN A 264 -21.56 7.45 -10.58
CA ASN A 264 -20.69 8.26 -11.43
C ASN A 264 -19.21 7.81 -11.32
N TYR A 265 -18.89 6.97 -10.34
CA TYR A 265 -17.57 6.40 -10.14
C TYR A 265 -17.45 5.07 -10.90
N ARG A 266 -16.38 4.93 -11.69
CA ARG A 266 -16.03 3.67 -12.36
C ARG A 266 -14.79 3.08 -11.73
N HIS A 267 -14.89 1.83 -11.31
CA HIS A 267 -13.78 1.08 -10.75
C HIS A 267 -13.63 -0.25 -11.52
N ALA A 268 -12.40 -0.60 -11.86
CA ALA A 268 -12.07 -1.87 -12.52
C ALA A 268 -11.10 -2.66 -11.65
N ASN A 269 -11.23 -3.99 -11.65
CA ASN A 269 -10.23 -4.85 -11.04
C ASN A 269 -8.95 -4.93 -11.90
N SER A 270 -7.92 -5.63 -11.41
CA SER A 270 -6.64 -5.79 -12.11
C SER A 270 -6.73 -6.52 -13.45
N LYS A 271 -7.83 -7.23 -13.72
CA LYS A 271 -8.12 -7.90 -14.99
C LYS A 271 -8.99 -7.05 -15.92
N GLY A 272 -9.32 -5.81 -15.54
CA GLY A 272 -10.11 -4.87 -16.33
C GLY A 272 -11.63 -5.06 -16.22
N ALA A 273 -12.13 -5.98 -15.38
CA ALA A 273 -13.57 -6.13 -15.18
C ALA A 273 -14.11 -4.98 -14.32
N LEU A 274 -15.18 -4.33 -14.78
CA LEU A 274 -15.81 -3.23 -14.08
C LEU A 274 -16.71 -3.73 -12.95
N TYR A 275 -16.65 -3.05 -11.81
CA TYR A 275 -17.56 -3.29 -10.70
C TYR A 275 -18.94 -2.71 -11.01
N ARG A 276 -19.98 -3.50 -10.77
CA ARG A 276 -21.38 -3.07 -10.71
C ARG A 276 -21.69 -2.66 -9.28
N PHE A 277 -22.08 -1.40 -9.10
CA PHE A 277 -22.34 -0.85 -7.78
C PHE A 277 -23.71 -1.29 -7.27
N VAL A 278 -23.81 -1.47 -5.95
CA VAL A 278 -25.01 -1.91 -5.24
C VAL A 278 -25.33 -0.97 -4.08
N ARG A 279 -26.56 -1.03 -3.57
CA ARG A 279 -26.90 -0.36 -2.30
C ARG A 279 -26.01 -0.90 -1.17
N PRO A 280 -25.43 -0.04 -0.30
CA PRO A 280 -24.60 -0.48 0.81
C PRO A 280 -25.48 -1.00 1.96
N GLU A 281 -25.94 -2.23 1.86
CA GLU A 281 -26.82 -2.85 2.89
C GLU A 281 -26.18 -4.06 3.57
N ILE A 282 -25.20 -4.72 2.93
CA ILE A 282 -24.61 -5.96 3.41
C ILE A 282 -23.25 -5.67 4.05
N VAL A 283 -23.10 -6.08 5.31
CA VAL A 283 -21.82 -6.09 6.04
C VAL A 283 -21.19 -7.47 5.96
N ILE A 284 -19.91 -7.53 5.62
CA ILE A 284 -19.13 -8.76 5.62
C ILE A 284 -17.92 -8.63 6.52
N GLU A 285 -17.55 -9.76 7.12
CA GLU A 285 -16.28 -9.91 7.82
C GLU A 285 -15.23 -10.48 6.86
N VAL A 286 -14.10 -9.79 6.75
CA VAL A 286 -12.95 -10.26 5.98
C VAL A 286 -11.72 -10.38 6.86
N LYS A 287 -11.03 -11.51 6.71
CA LYS A 287 -9.71 -11.74 7.31
C LYS A 287 -8.63 -11.22 6.37
N LEU A 288 -7.70 -10.44 6.91
CA LEU A 288 -6.61 -9.80 6.20
C LEU A 288 -5.27 -10.20 6.80
N THR A 289 -4.24 -10.19 5.96
CA THR A 289 -2.85 -10.41 6.40
C THR A 289 -2.15 -9.14 6.81
N ASP A 290 -2.51 -8.00 6.23
CA ASP A 290 -1.94 -6.69 6.56
C ASP A 290 -2.84 -5.55 6.08
N ILE A 291 -2.61 -4.36 6.64
CA ILE A 291 -3.21 -3.10 6.22
C ILE A 291 -2.09 -2.06 6.10
N GLN A 292 -2.07 -1.32 4.99
CA GLN A 292 -1.01 -0.36 4.66
C GLN A 292 -1.61 1.00 4.37
N SER A 293 -1.01 2.07 4.91
CA SER A 293 -1.31 3.46 4.57
C SER A 293 -0.26 4.11 3.68
N GLU A 294 0.83 3.39 3.38
CA GLU A 294 1.93 3.85 2.52
C GLU A 294 2.33 2.76 1.53
N THR A 295 2.80 3.20 0.36
CA THR A 295 3.40 2.33 -0.65
C THR A 295 4.81 1.90 -0.24
N SER A 296 5.40 0.96 -0.98
CA SER A 296 6.79 0.52 -0.75
C SER A 296 7.83 1.64 -0.94
N SER A 297 7.46 2.73 -1.62
CA SER A 297 8.25 3.95 -1.82
C SER A 297 8.09 4.97 -0.67
N GLY A 298 7.14 4.76 0.25
CA GLY A 298 6.81 5.70 1.32
C GLY A 298 5.77 6.76 0.92
N ASP A 299 5.21 6.69 -0.28
CA ASP A 299 4.10 7.57 -0.69
C ASP A 299 2.81 7.16 0.02
N ARG A 300 2.00 8.13 0.45
CA ARG A 300 0.68 7.88 1.06
C ARG A 300 -0.23 7.12 0.10
N ILE A 301 -0.98 6.16 0.63
CA ILE A 301 -2.04 5.47 -0.11
C ILE A 301 -3.29 6.34 -0.09
N GLU A 302 -3.69 6.79 -1.27
CA GLU A 302 -4.98 7.43 -1.46
C GLU A 302 -6.04 6.43 -1.92
N ARG A 303 -7.25 6.59 -1.38
CA ARG A 303 -8.42 5.80 -1.70
C ARG A 303 -9.61 6.69 -2.01
N MET A 304 -10.44 6.24 -2.94
CA MET A 304 -11.64 6.96 -3.34
C MET A 304 -12.62 7.01 -2.16
N VAL A 305 -13.05 8.22 -1.82
CA VAL A 305 -14.20 8.48 -0.96
C VAL A 305 -15.43 8.64 -1.83
N LEU A 306 -16.49 7.95 -1.44
CA LEU A 306 -17.78 7.87 -2.11
C LEU A 306 -18.88 8.33 -1.16
N ASP A 307 -19.89 8.97 -1.72
CA ASP A 307 -21.09 9.38 -1.01
C ASP A 307 -22.30 8.64 -1.59
N PHE A 308 -23.19 8.13 -0.74
CA PHE A 308 -24.40 7.43 -1.19
C PHE A 308 -25.62 8.35 -0.94
N LYS A 309 -26.04 9.06 -1.98
CA LYS A 309 -27.11 10.06 -1.92
C LYS A 309 -28.06 9.91 -3.11
N GLY A 310 -29.35 10.14 -2.87
CA GLY A 310 -30.38 10.05 -3.92
C GLY A 310 -30.52 8.67 -4.54
N GLY A 311 -30.14 7.60 -3.82
CA GLY A 311 -30.21 6.23 -4.31
C GLY A 311 -29.05 5.78 -5.21
N GLY A 312 -27.97 6.55 -5.31
CA GLY A 312 -26.79 6.21 -6.11
C GLY A 312 -25.47 6.68 -5.51
N TRP A 313 -24.37 6.21 -6.09
CA TRP A 313 -23.02 6.51 -5.65
C TRP A 313 -22.43 7.73 -6.37
N GLN A 314 -21.80 8.62 -5.60
CA GLN A 314 -21.06 9.76 -6.10
C GLN A 314 -19.61 9.72 -5.63
N ALA A 315 -18.66 9.82 -6.57
CA ALA A 315 -17.27 10.07 -6.27
C ALA A 315 -17.11 11.45 -5.64
N VAL A 316 -16.46 11.49 -4.48
CA VAL A 316 -16.11 12.73 -3.78
C VAL A 316 -14.71 13.15 -4.19
N ARG A 317 -13.69 12.35 -3.85
CA ARG A 317 -12.28 12.52 -4.22
C ARG A 317 -11.42 11.33 -3.79
N GLN A 318 -10.18 11.27 -4.30
CA GLN A 318 -9.12 10.52 -3.64
C GLN A 318 -8.73 11.21 -2.33
N PHE A 319 -8.54 10.43 -1.27
CA PHE A 319 -8.22 10.92 0.06
C PHE A 319 -7.30 9.92 0.78
N PRO A 320 -6.45 10.36 1.73
CA PRO A 320 -5.62 9.46 2.53
C PRO A 320 -6.45 8.32 3.13
N GLY A 321 -5.99 7.10 2.94
CA GLY A 321 -6.71 5.89 3.32
C GLY A 321 -5.78 4.71 3.54
N ALA A 322 -6.34 3.52 3.43
CA ALA A 322 -5.58 2.29 3.58
C ALA A 322 -5.84 1.29 2.45
N SER A 323 -4.86 0.46 2.18
CA SER A 323 -4.98 -0.73 1.36
C SER A 323 -4.93 -1.98 2.24
N ILE A 324 -5.76 -2.95 1.92
CA ILE A 324 -5.75 -4.27 2.55
C ILE A 324 -4.92 -5.27 1.73
N LEU A 325 -4.32 -6.26 2.39
CA LEU A 325 -3.57 -7.34 1.75
C LEU A 325 -4.18 -8.72 2.03
N HIS A 326 -4.36 -9.48 0.96
CA HIS A 326 -4.90 -10.85 0.94
C HIS A 326 -6.24 -11.00 1.70
N PRO A 327 -7.29 -10.25 1.32
CA PRO A 327 -8.60 -10.41 1.93
C PRO A 327 -9.20 -11.77 1.65
N VAL A 328 -9.69 -12.43 2.70
CA VAL A 328 -10.43 -13.69 2.66
C VAL A 328 -11.78 -13.47 3.31
N PHE A 329 -12.85 -13.80 2.60
CA PHE A 329 -14.20 -13.76 3.14
C PHE A 329 -14.33 -14.75 4.31
N VAL A 330 -14.87 -14.27 5.44
CA VAL A 330 -15.16 -15.09 6.61
C VAL A 330 -16.64 -15.42 6.64
N ARG A 331 -17.50 -14.39 6.72
CA ARG A 331 -18.96 -14.53 6.81
C ARG A 331 -19.68 -13.23 6.48
N VAL A 332 -20.99 -13.33 6.23
CA VAL A 332 -21.91 -12.20 6.31
C VAL A 332 -22.16 -11.88 7.79
N ARG A 333 -22.24 -10.59 8.13
CA ARG A 333 -22.47 -10.10 9.49
C ARG A 333 -23.94 -9.74 9.68
N ASP A 334 -24.78 -10.75 9.81
CA ASP A 334 -26.23 -10.57 10.06
C ASP A 334 -26.50 -9.91 11.42
N ASP A 335 -25.49 -9.87 12.30
CA ASP A 335 -25.49 -9.19 13.59
C ASP A 335 -25.07 -7.71 13.52
N LYS A 336 -24.77 -7.18 12.32
CA LYS A 336 -24.33 -5.80 12.10
C LYS A 336 -25.13 -5.10 11.01
N THR A 337 -25.09 -3.77 11.02
CA THR A 337 -25.72 -2.95 9.99
C THR A 337 -24.72 -1.95 9.40
N VAL A 338 -25.05 -1.39 8.24
CA VAL A 338 -24.22 -0.36 7.60
C VAL A 338 -24.44 0.97 8.33
N ASN A 339 -23.55 1.27 9.28
CA ASN A 339 -23.58 2.50 10.08
C ASN A 339 -22.15 2.95 10.46
N PRO A 340 -21.96 4.20 10.94
CA PRO A 340 -20.63 4.75 11.23
C PRO A 340 -19.85 4.06 12.35
N THR A 341 -20.47 3.14 13.09
CA THR A 341 -19.84 2.41 14.21
C THR A 341 -19.41 1.00 13.81
N ASP A 342 -20.31 0.24 13.19
CA ASP A 342 -20.12 -1.18 12.86
C ASP A 342 -19.08 -1.41 11.76
N ILE A 343 -19.02 -0.49 10.79
CA ILE A 343 -18.09 -0.52 9.65
C ILE A 343 -17.19 0.72 9.63
N ARG A 344 -16.92 1.30 10.81
CA ARG A 344 -16.12 2.53 10.95
C ARG A 344 -14.76 2.42 10.27
N VAL A 345 -14.33 3.50 9.61
CA VAL A 345 -13.01 3.57 8.96
C VAL A 345 -11.88 3.47 9.99
N ALA A 346 -12.10 3.92 11.22
CA ALA A 346 -11.14 3.86 12.32
C ALA A 346 -10.66 2.44 12.68
N GLN A 347 -11.32 1.37 12.20
CA GLN A 347 -10.81 -0.01 12.30
C GLN A 347 -9.37 -0.14 11.74
N VAL A 348 -9.02 0.63 10.70
CA VAL A 348 -7.67 0.58 10.10
C VAL A 348 -6.59 1.15 11.03
N LEU A 349 -6.96 2.06 11.94
CA LEU A 349 -6.03 2.73 12.86
C LEU A 349 -5.47 1.80 13.92
N GLU A 350 -6.11 0.65 14.14
CA GLU A 350 -5.57 -0.41 15.00
C GLU A 350 -4.25 -0.96 14.44
N ARG A 351 -3.99 -0.76 13.14
CA ARG A 351 -2.85 -1.34 12.41
C ARG A 351 -1.92 -0.32 11.76
N CYS A 352 -2.42 0.73 11.10
CA CYS A 352 -1.58 1.75 10.49
C CYS A 352 -2.09 3.17 10.78
N LEU A 353 -1.17 4.15 10.76
CA LEU A 353 -1.55 5.55 10.85
C LEU A 353 -2.06 6.00 9.48
N VAL A 354 -3.27 6.56 9.44
CA VAL A 354 -3.83 7.20 8.26
C VAL A 354 -4.05 8.68 8.60
N ASP A 355 -3.33 9.55 7.90
CA ASP A 355 -3.47 11.00 8.08
C ASP A 355 -4.88 11.46 7.71
N ALA A 356 -5.43 12.44 8.43
CA ALA A 356 -6.72 13.06 8.12
C ALA A 356 -7.90 12.06 8.01
N ILE A 357 -7.83 10.90 8.67
CA ILE A 357 -8.89 9.89 8.62
C ILE A 357 -10.23 10.40 9.18
N ASP A 358 -10.19 11.34 10.13
CA ASP A 358 -11.37 11.98 10.73
C ASP A 358 -11.77 13.28 10.00
N SER A 359 -10.98 13.74 9.03
CA SER A 359 -11.29 14.95 8.27
C SER A 359 -12.42 14.71 7.28
N HIS A 360 -13.28 15.70 7.06
CA HIS A 360 -14.29 15.61 6.01
C HIS A 360 -13.63 15.65 4.62
N ALA A 361 -14.02 14.73 3.72
CA ALA A 361 -13.58 14.79 2.34
C ALA A 361 -14.52 15.71 1.55
N GLU A 362 -14.05 16.93 1.26
CA GLU A 362 -14.78 17.87 0.43
C GLU A 362 -14.67 17.50 -1.05
N PRO A 363 -15.77 17.50 -1.83
CA PRO A 363 -15.72 17.32 -3.27
C PRO A 363 -14.72 18.28 -3.93
N LEU A 364 -13.91 17.77 -4.84
CA LEU A 364 -12.95 18.61 -5.55
C LEU A 364 -13.69 19.43 -6.63
N VAL A 365 -13.86 20.73 -6.40
CA VAL A 365 -14.39 21.65 -7.42
C VAL A 365 -13.28 21.95 -8.43
N LEU A 366 -13.25 21.17 -9.50
CA LEU A 366 -12.30 21.35 -10.59
C LEU A 366 -12.74 22.51 -11.51
N PRO A 367 -11.83 23.42 -11.90
CA PRO A 367 -12.12 24.45 -12.89
C PRO A 367 -12.64 23.84 -14.20
N ALA A 368 -13.62 24.49 -14.82
CA ALA A 368 -14.20 24.02 -16.08
C ALA A 368 -13.13 24.01 -17.19
N SER A 369 -13.16 22.97 -18.03
CA SER A 369 -12.31 22.92 -19.22
C SER A 369 -12.83 23.88 -20.28
N GLU A 370 -11.94 24.49 -21.05
CA GLU A 370 -12.27 25.44 -22.11
C GLU A 370 -11.88 24.85 -23.48
N ILE A 371 -12.86 24.73 -24.39
CA ILE A 371 -12.60 24.28 -25.76
C ILE A 371 -11.94 25.43 -26.54
N ILE A 372 -10.72 25.20 -27.02
CA ILE A 372 -9.93 26.19 -27.74
C ILE A 372 -10.08 26.03 -29.24
N ARG A 373 -10.13 24.78 -29.71
CA ARG A 373 -10.29 24.46 -31.13
C ARG A 373 -11.20 23.27 -31.28
N ARG A 374 -12.16 23.36 -32.17
CA ARG A 374 -12.99 22.24 -32.59
C ARG A 374 -13.08 22.27 -34.09
N GLU A 375 -12.86 21.12 -34.71
CA GLU A 375 -13.02 20.96 -36.15
C GLU A 375 -13.76 19.65 -36.42
N VAL A 376 -14.79 19.71 -37.25
CA VAL A 376 -15.58 18.56 -37.69
C VAL A 376 -15.47 18.45 -39.19
N TYR A 377 -15.15 17.26 -39.66
CA TYR A 377 -15.01 16.94 -41.08
C TYR A 377 -15.94 15.79 -41.43
N VAL A 378 -16.62 15.90 -42.57
CA VAL A 378 -17.52 14.86 -43.06
C VAL A 378 -17.07 14.42 -44.45
N LYS A 379 -17.17 13.12 -44.69
CA LYS A 379 -16.96 12.54 -46.02
C LYS A 379 -18.05 11.53 -46.32
N THR A 380 -18.83 11.78 -47.37
CA THR A 380 -19.88 10.86 -47.82
C THR A 380 -19.33 9.93 -48.89
N VAL A 381 -19.47 8.62 -48.69
CA VAL A 381 -19.10 7.59 -49.68
C VAL A 381 -20.28 6.65 -49.85
N LYS A 382 -20.81 6.52 -51.08
CA LYS A 382 -21.97 5.67 -51.39
C LYS A 382 -23.18 5.92 -50.46
N GLY A 383 -23.44 7.20 -50.14
CA GLY A 383 -24.56 7.60 -49.26
C GLY A 383 -24.33 7.41 -47.76
N VAL A 384 -23.14 6.98 -47.33
CA VAL A 384 -22.80 6.81 -45.91
C VAL A 384 -21.79 7.87 -45.49
N ASP A 385 -22.09 8.56 -44.38
CA ASP A 385 -21.21 9.59 -43.83
C ASP A 385 -20.16 9.00 -42.88
N GLY A 386 -18.90 9.32 -43.15
CA GLY A 386 -17.82 9.27 -42.17
C GLY A 386 -17.67 10.63 -41.49
N VAL A 387 -17.38 10.63 -40.18
CA VAL A 387 -17.18 11.85 -39.38
C VAL A 387 -15.82 11.81 -38.72
N ARG A 388 -15.02 12.87 -38.91
CA ARG A 388 -13.78 13.08 -38.17
C ARG A 388 -13.89 14.34 -37.34
N LYS A 389 -13.51 14.28 -36.07
CA LYS A 389 -13.62 15.39 -35.14
C LYS A 389 -12.33 15.60 -34.38
N LEU A 390 -11.73 16.77 -34.54
CA LEU A 390 -10.65 17.26 -33.70
C LEU A 390 -11.24 18.15 -32.60
N VAL A 391 -10.78 17.98 -31.36
CA VAL A 391 -11.03 18.91 -30.26
C VAL A 391 -9.73 19.16 -29.52
N VAL A 392 -9.39 20.42 -29.31
CA VAL A 392 -8.32 20.88 -28.41
C VAL A 392 -8.98 21.67 -27.29
N TRP A 393 -8.66 21.36 -26.05
CA TRP A 393 -9.14 22.12 -24.90
C TRP A 393 -8.06 22.30 -23.85
N LYS A 394 -8.16 23.41 -23.12
CA LYS A 394 -7.41 23.63 -21.88
C LYS A 394 -8.17 23.01 -20.73
N THR A 395 -7.48 22.27 -19.87
CA THR A 395 -8.12 21.60 -18.74
C THR A 395 -8.41 22.57 -17.61
N ASN A 396 -7.57 23.60 -17.43
CA ASN A 396 -7.60 24.56 -16.32
C ASN A 396 -7.40 23.91 -14.93
N LYS A 397 -6.90 22.67 -14.88
CA LYS A 397 -6.79 21.87 -13.65
C LYS A 397 -5.34 21.73 -13.18
N GLU A 398 -4.39 22.14 -14.01
CA GLU A 398 -2.95 22.02 -13.75
C GLU A 398 -2.50 22.77 -12.48
N GLY A 399 -3.22 23.82 -12.08
CA GLY A 399 -2.96 24.57 -10.84
C GLY A 399 -3.58 23.94 -9.59
N VAL A 400 -4.52 23.00 -9.74
CA VAL A 400 -5.18 22.27 -8.64
C VAL A 400 -4.48 20.93 -8.39
N ASP A 401 -4.16 20.21 -9.45
CA ASP A 401 -3.45 18.94 -9.39
C ASP A 401 -2.53 18.81 -10.61
N PRO A 402 -1.20 18.71 -10.40
CA PRO A 402 -0.21 18.64 -11.48
C PRO A 402 -0.31 17.36 -12.32
N SER A 403 -1.08 16.35 -11.89
CA SER A 403 -1.39 15.16 -12.69
C SER A 403 -2.33 15.46 -13.86
N TYR A 404 -3.07 16.58 -13.82
CA TYR A 404 -3.86 17.04 -14.95
C TYR A 404 -2.99 17.75 -15.99
N PRO A 405 -2.95 17.27 -17.24
CA PRO A 405 -2.23 17.96 -18.30
C PRO A 405 -2.91 19.30 -18.60
N PRO A 406 -2.16 20.39 -18.85
CA PRO A 406 -2.75 21.69 -19.17
C PRO A 406 -3.64 21.67 -20.43
N TYR A 407 -3.26 20.92 -21.45
CA TYR A 407 -4.01 20.80 -22.71
C TYR A 407 -4.18 19.35 -23.16
N VAL A 408 -5.31 19.07 -23.81
CA VAL A 408 -5.60 17.78 -24.43
C VAL A 408 -6.03 17.98 -25.88
N VAL A 409 -5.50 17.12 -26.76
CA VAL A 409 -5.85 17.04 -28.19
C VAL A 409 -6.51 15.68 -28.44
N HIS A 410 -7.78 15.69 -28.80
CA HIS A 410 -8.56 14.49 -29.07
C HIS A 410 -9.02 14.46 -30.52
N PHE A 411 -8.70 13.38 -31.22
CA PHE A 411 -9.16 13.12 -32.57
C PHE A 411 -10.09 11.91 -32.59
N THR A 412 -11.28 12.08 -33.16
CA THR A 412 -12.26 11.02 -33.38
C THR A 412 -12.34 10.72 -34.85
N ASP A 413 -12.39 9.45 -35.21
CA ASP A 413 -12.66 9.00 -36.57
C ASP A 413 -13.79 7.97 -36.52
N TYR A 414 -14.93 8.29 -37.11
CA TYR A 414 -16.12 7.46 -37.20
C TYR A 414 -16.46 7.11 -38.66
N SER A 415 -16.80 5.85 -38.91
CA SER A 415 -17.38 5.40 -40.17
C SER A 415 -18.12 4.08 -39.93
N ALA A 416 -19.41 4.04 -40.25
CA ALA A 416 -20.29 2.91 -39.95
C ALA A 416 -19.87 1.58 -40.60
N GLY A 417 -19.18 1.62 -41.75
CA GLY A 417 -18.80 0.42 -42.51
C GLY A 417 -17.51 -0.27 -42.08
N ARG A 418 -16.85 0.17 -41.00
CA ARG A 418 -15.59 -0.43 -40.51
C ARG A 418 -15.84 -1.49 -39.44
N LYS A 419 -14.93 -2.47 -39.36
CA LYS A 419 -14.87 -3.44 -38.25
C LYS A 419 -14.90 -2.76 -36.87
N ASP A 420 -14.13 -1.67 -36.73
CA ASP A 420 -14.18 -0.76 -35.59
C ASP A 420 -14.75 0.58 -36.07
N PRO A 421 -16.06 0.84 -35.89
CA PRO A 421 -16.70 2.03 -36.44
C PRO A 421 -16.09 3.32 -35.88
N LEU A 422 -15.66 3.31 -34.62
CA LEU A 422 -15.17 4.47 -33.89
C LEU A 422 -13.71 4.28 -33.43
N LYS A 423 -12.82 5.14 -33.90
CA LYS A 423 -11.42 5.23 -33.43
C LYS A 423 -11.19 6.56 -32.74
N ARG A 424 -10.37 6.56 -31.69
CA ARG A 424 -9.99 7.75 -30.92
C ARG A 424 -8.49 7.80 -30.74
N GLU A 425 -7.91 8.98 -30.89
CA GLU A 425 -6.51 9.27 -30.55
C GLU A 425 -6.50 10.45 -29.57
N VAL A 426 -5.75 10.33 -28.48
CA VAL A 426 -5.60 11.38 -27.46
C VAL A 426 -4.13 11.69 -27.28
N ARG A 427 -3.78 12.98 -27.28
CA ARG A 427 -2.46 13.49 -26.93
C ARG A 427 -2.58 14.56 -25.85
N LEU A 428 -1.57 14.62 -24.98
CA LEU A 428 -1.47 15.59 -23.91
C LEU A 428 -0.40 16.62 -24.29
N ALA A 429 -0.57 17.87 -23.88
CA ALA A 429 0.39 18.94 -24.15
C ALA A 429 0.54 19.88 -22.94
N PRO A 430 1.77 20.30 -22.60
CA PRO A 430 2.02 21.21 -21.49
C PRO A 430 1.74 22.68 -21.86
N THR A 431 1.72 23.02 -23.16
CA THR A 431 1.48 24.38 -23.65
C THR A 431 0.50 24.38 -24.82
N LEU A 432 -0.14 25.53 -25.06
CA LEU A 432 -1.05 25.71 -26.19
C LEU A 432 -0.34 25.51 -27.54
N THR A 433 0.90 26.00 -27.67
CA THR A 433 1.70 25.86 -28.90
C THR A 433 1.89 24.40 -29.26
N ILE A 434 2.33 23.56 -28.32
CA ILE A 434 2.51 22.12 -28.54
C ILE A 434 1.17 21.45 -28.85
N ALA A 435 0.08 21.85 -28.18
CA ALA A 435 -1.26 21.33 -28.47
C ALA A 435 -1.71 21.64 -29.90
N GLN A 436 -1.42 22.85 -30.40
CA GLN A 436 -1.74 23.27 -31.77
C GLN A 436 -0.90 22.51 -32.79
N GLU A 437 0.40 22.36 -32.58
CA GLU A 437 1.28 21.58 -33.45
C GLU A 437 0.82 20.11 -33.57
N LEU A 438 0.48 19.49 -32.44
CA LEU A 438 -0.09 18.13 -32.41
C LEU A 438 -1.42 18.07 -33.18
N ALA A 439 -2.29 19.06 -32.99
CA ALA A 439 -3.57 19.14 -33.66
C ALA A 439 -3.42 19.29 -35.19
N ASP A 440 -2.52 20.16 -35.64
CA ASP A 440 -2.22 20.36 -37.06
C ASP A 440 -1.58 19.12 -37.67
N GLY A 441 -0.69 18.45 -36.94
CA GLY A 441 -0.16 17.15 -37.33
C GLY A 441 -1.26 16.10 -37.51
N MET A 442 -2.23 16.02 -36.59
CA MET A 442 -3.37 15.11 -36.71
C MET A 442 -4.27 15.46 -37.89
N VAL A 443 -4.54 16.74 -38.13
CA VAL A 443 -5.36 17.20 -39.27
C VAL A 443 -4.65 16.90 -40.58
N SER A 444 -3.38 17.27 -40.73
CA SER A 444 -2.58 17.01 -41.92
C SER A 444 -2.47 15.52 -42.23
N LYS A 445 -2.28 14.68 -41.20
CA LYS A 445 -2.21 13.22 -41.33
C LYS A 445 -3.55 12.63 -41.75
N ASN A 446 -4.65 13.05 -41.14
CA ASN A 446 -5.94 12.36 -41.28
C ASN A 446 -6.85 13.00 -42.33
N ILE A 447 -6.93 14.32 -42.43
CA ILE A 447 -7.84 15.02 -43.33
C ILE A 447 -7.20 15.13 -44.72
N LYS A 448 -7.68 14.30 -45.66
CA LYS A 448 -7.24 14.23 -47.06
C LYS A 448 -8.37 14.68 -47.99
N LYS A 449 -8.13 14.67 -49.31
CA LYS A 449 -9.12 15.07 -50.33
C LYS A 449 -10.48 14.36 -50.12
N GLY A 450 -11.55 15.15 -50.17
CA GLY A 450 -12.94 14.71 -50.01
C GLY A 450 -13.46 14.68 -48.56
N TRP A 451 -12.72 15.23 -47.60
CA TRP A 451 -13.23 15.52 -46.26
C TRP A 451 -13.57 17.01 -46.16
N ASP A 452 -14.84 17.33 -46.01
CA ASP A 452 -15.33 18.70 -45.96
C ASP A 452 -15.45 19.18 -44.53
N LYS A 453 -14.84 20.33 -44.21
CA LYS A 453 -14.95 20.95 -42.88
C LYS A 453 -16.38 21.50 -42.70
N ARG A 454 -17.02 21.15 -41.60
CA ARG A 454 -18.42 21.48 -41.27
C ARG A 454 -18.56 22.38 -40.04
N ALA A 455 -17.62 22.31 -39.11
CA ALA A 455 -17.57 23.14 -37.91
C ALA A 455 -16.12 23.27 -37.45
#